data_AF-A0A7C7Q430-F1
#
_entry.id   AF-A0A7C7Q430-F1
#
_cell.length_a   1.000
_cell.length_b   1.000
_cell.length_c   1.000
_cell.angle_alpha   90.00
_cell.angle_beta   90.00
_cell.angle_gamma   90.00
#
_symmetry.space_group_name_H-M   'P 1'
#
loop_
_entity.id
_entity.type
_entity.pdbx_description
1 polymer ?
#
loop_
_entity_poly.entity_id
_entity_poly.type
_entity_poly.pdbx_seq_one_letter_code
_entity_poly.pdbx_strand_id
1 'polypeptide(L)'
;MRYIDAFQDGDLARKLAHAIRELIQGQEFSFMEVCGTHTVSAFRSGLRSLLPEGLELRPGPGCPVCVTPNAYLDRAIALGRSGVVLATFGDMLRVPGSSSSLLRERTRGMRVQVVYSPLDALRLAQETDRTVVFLAVGFETTAPAVAATVLEARRRNIHNFRVLVAHKLIPPAMQVLLEDPDVRIDGFLCPGHVSVVIGSQPYRSLAEDCGVPCAIAGFEPLDMLQGIYLLARQRVEGRAEVEIAYRRAVRPEGNTKARRLIDEVFKVV
;
A
#
# COMPACT_ATOMS: atom_id res chain seq x y z
N MET A 1 16.07 -20.91 3.18
CA MET A 1 15.72 -20.15 1.96
C MET A 1 15.17 -21.00 0.80
N ARG A 2 14.80 -22.28 0.97
CA ARG A 2 14.19 -23.11 -0.11
C ARG A 2 12.71 -22.84 -0.43
N TYR A 3 12.04 -21.96 0.31
CA TYR A 3 10.60 -21.70 0.15
C TYR A 3 10.28 -20.59 -0.86
N ILE A 4 11.23 -19.71 -1.20
CA ILE A 4 10.99 -18.58 -2.12
C ILE A 4 11.16 -19.03 -3.57
N ASP A 5 12.15 -19.88 -3.84
CA ASP A 5 12.45 -20.39 -5.19
C ASP A 5 11.24 -21.12 -5.82
N ALA A 6 10.44 -21.82 -5.01
CA ALA A 6 9.24 -22.52 -5.47
C ALA A 6 8.16 -21.57 -6.01
N PHE A 7 8.12 -20.30 -5.59
CA PHE A 7 7.16 -19.29 -6.07
C PHE A 7 7.65 -18.49 -7.28
N GLN A 8 8.83 -18.85 -7.80
CA GLN A 8 9.43 -18.30 -9.02
C GLN A 8 9.56 -19.36 -10.13
N ASP A 9 8.93 -20.52 -9.96
CA ASP A 9 8.92 -21.61 -10.94
C ASP A 9 8.13 -21.20 -12.20
N GLY A 10 8.85 -21.05 -13.31
CA GLY A 10 8.28 -20.65 -14.60
C GLY A 10 7.36 -21.70 -15.23
N ASP A 11 7.54 -22.99 -14.95
CA ASP A 11 6.66 -24.04 -15.48
C ASP A 11 5.33 -24.05 -14.74
N LEU A 12 5.36 -23.88 -13.42
CA LEU A 12 4.13 -23.69 -12.64
C LEU A 12 3.40 -22.41 -13.05
N ALA A 13 4.13 -21.33 -13.32
CA ALA A 13 3.54 -20.08 -13.78
C ALA A 13 2.82 -20.25 -15.12
N ARG A 14 3.45 -20.94 -16.08
CA ARG A 14 2.82 -21.28 -17.37
C ARG A 14 1.60 -22.18 -17.22
N LYS A 15 1.65 -23.18 -16.33
CA LYS A 15 0.50 -24.06 -16.04
C LYS A 15 -0.67 -23.29 -15.44
N LEU A 16 -0.42 -22.38 -14.50
CA LEU A 16 -1.47 -21.50 -13.93
C LEU A 16 -2.05 -20.57 -14.99
N ALA A 17 -1.21 -19.94 -15.81
CA ALA A 17 -1.67 -19.10 -16.91
C ALA A 17 -2.56 -19.86 -17.91
N HIS A 18 -2.19 -21.10 -18.25
CA HIS A 18 -3.01 -21.97 -19.08
C HIS A 18 -4.33 -22.34 -18.39
N ALA A 19 -4.31 -22.68 -17.09
CA ALA A 19 -5.53 -22.95 -16.33
C ALA A 19 -6.47 -21.73 -16.27
N ILE A 20 -5.93 -20.51 -16.16
CA ILE A 20 -6.71 -19.27 -16.23
C ILE A 20 -7.34 -19.13 -17.63
N ARG A 21 -6.60 -19.43 -18.70
CA ARG A 21 -7.13 -19.39 -20.08
C ARG A 21 -8.32 -20.33 -20.27
N GLU A 22 -8.17 -21.58 -19.86
CA GLU A 22 -9.23 -22.59 -19.97
C GLU A 22 -10.45 -22.21 -19.13
N LEU A 23 -10.23 -21.57 -17.98
CA LEU A 23 -11.28 -21.14 -17.08
C LEU A 23 -12.13 -20.00 -17.63
N ILE A 24 -11.51 -18.96 -18.22
CA ILE A 24 -12.24 -17.79 -18.70
C ILE A 24 -13.00 -18.04 -20.01
N GLN A 25 -12.64 -19.08 -20.78
CA GLN A 25 -13.32 -19.48 -22.02
C GLN A 25 -13.59 -18.32 -23.00
N GLY A 26 -12.66 -17.37 -23.12
CA GLY A 26 -12.78 -16.20 -24.00
C GLY A 26 -13.58 -15.02 -23.43
N GLN A 27 -14.05 -15.10 -22.19
CA GLN A 27 -14.61 -13.96 -21.48
C GLN A 27 -13.53 -12.91 -21.16
N GLU A 28 -13.91 -11.63 -21.22
CA GLU A 28 -13.01 -10.53 -20.93
C GLU A 28 -13.15 -10.03 -19.50
N PHE A 29 -12.03 -9.97 -18.78
CA PHE A 29 -11.96 -9.45 -17.41
C PHE A 29 -10.86 -8.40 -17.26
N SER A 30 -11.20 -7.30 -16.59
CA SER A 30 -10.23 -6.29 -16.18
C SER A 30 -10.02 -6.32 -14.67
N PHE A 31 -8.88 -6.86 -14.22
CA PHE A 31 -8.51 -6.85 -12.81
C PHE A 31 -7.56 -5.73 -12.49
N MET A 32 -7.66 -5.20 -11.27
CA MET A 32 -6.79 -4.13 -10.79
C MET A 32 -5.98 -4.58 -9.58
N GLU A 33 -4.66 -4.40 -9.62
CA GLU A 33 -3.81 -4.49 -8.44
C GLU A 33 -3.65 -3.12 -7.79
N VAL A 34 -3.67 -3.07 -6.46
CA VAL A 34 -3.60 -1.80 -5.70
C VAL A 34 -2.37 -1.81 -4.80
N CYS A 35 -1.22 -2.22 -5.34
CA CYS A 35 0.03 -2.31 -4.60
C CYS A 35 1.25 -2.03 -5.48
N GLY A 36 2.01 -0.97 -5.19
CA GLY A 36 3.23 -0.68 -5.96
C GLY A 36 4.23 -1.86 -6.01
N THR A 37 4.26 -2.72 -4.98
CA THR A 37 5.09 -3.93 -5.00
C THR A 37 4.57 -4.98 -5.97
N HIS A 38 3.24 -5.14 -6.12
CA HIS A 38 2.65 -5.96 -7.18
C HIS A 38 2.96 -5.39 -8.55
N THR A 39 2.83 -4.08 -8.75
CA THR A 39 3.19 -3.41 -10.01
C THR A 39 4.63 -3.74 -10.43
N VAL A 40 5.58 -3.59 -9.49
CA VAL A 40 7.01 -3.85 -9.73
C VAL A 40 7.27 -5.33 -9.96
N SER A 41 6.63 -6.22 -9.20
CA SER A 41 6.80 -7.66 -9.35
C SER A 41 6.30 -8.14 -10.71
N ALA A 42 5.07 -7.76 -11.08
CA ALA A 42 4.48 -8.10 -12.37
C ALA A 42 5.32 -7.60 -13.55
N PHE A 43 5.93 -6.42 -13.44
CA PHE A 43 6.84 -5.89 -14.44
C PHE A 43 8.14 -6.71 -14.53
N ARG A 44 8.81 -6.93 -13.38
CA ARG A 44 10.10 -7.64 -13.34
C ARG A 44 10.02 -9.08 -13.80
N SER A 45 8.92 -9.77 -13.49
CA SER A 45 8.74 -11.18 -13.86
C SER A 45 8.09 -11.36 -15.23
N GLY A 46 7.68 -10.28 -15.90
CA GLY A 46 6.88 -10.36 -17.12
C GLY A 46 5.51 -11.01 -16.91
N LEU A 47 4.93 -10.97 -15.71
CA LEU A 47 3.67 -11.68 -15.40
C LEU A 47 2.54 -11.32 -16.38
N ARG A 48 2.46 -10.04 -16.80
CA ARG A 48 1.43 -9.58 -17.74
C ARG A 48 1.48 -10.25 -19.11
N SER A 49 2.67 -10.65 -19.58
CA SER A 49 2.79 -11.37 -20.86
C SER A 49 2.41 -12.85 -20.76
N LEU A 50 2.26 -13.38 -19.55
CA LEU A 50 1.74 -14.74 -19.33
C LEU A 50 0.22 -14.78 -19.30
N LEU A 51 -0.45 -13.66 -19.03
CA LEU A 51 -1.91 -13.62 -18.96
C LEU A 51 -2.53 -13.93 -20.33
N PRO A 52 -3.63 -14.70 -20.36
CA PRO A 52 -4.32 -14.99 -21.61
C PRO A 52 -4.94 -13.73 -22.22
N GLU A 53 -5.17 -13.77 -23.53
CA GLU A 53 -6.01 -12.78 -24.21
C GLU A 53 -7.38 -12.68 -23.54
N GLY A 54 -7.90 -11.46 -23.40
CA GLY A 54 -9.13 -11.16 -22.66
C GLY A 54 -8.94 -10.88 -21.17
N LEU A 55 -7.78 -11.19 -20.56
CA LEU A 55 -7.53 -10.86 -19.15
C LEU A 55 -6.47 -9.77 -19.00
N GLU A 56 -6.88 -8.64 -18.45
CA GLU A 56 -6.00 -7.51 -18.18
C GLU A 56 -5.71 -7.35 -16.68
N LEU A 57 -4.46 -7.07 -16.32
CA LEU A 57 -4.07 -6.67 -14.96
C LEU A 57 -3.54 -5.23 -14.94
N ARG A 58 -4.41 -4.32 -14.51
CA ARG A 58 -4.17 -2.87 -14.46
C ARG A 58 -3.56 -2.43 -13.12
N PRO A 59 -2.62 -1.47 -13.12
CA PRO A 59 -2.14 -0.86 -11.88
C PRO A 59 -3.13 0.20 -11.37
N GLY A 60 -3.49 0.10 -10.09
CA GLY A 60 -4.29 1.08 -9.35
C GLY A 60 -3.42 2.01 -8.50
N PRO A 61 -4.04 2.81 -7.60
CA PRO A 61 -3.36 3.77 -6.74
C PRO A 61 -2.61 3.11 -5.56
N GLY A 62 -1.70 2.19 -5.85
CA GLY A 62 -0.94 1.41 -4.86
C GLY A 62 0.34 2.05 -4.31
N CYS A 63 0.59 3.34 -4.60
CA CYS A 63 1.78 4.08 -4.17
C CYS A 63 1.39 5.26 -3.26
N PRO A 64 1.62 5.19 -1.94
CA PRO A 64 1.12 6.22 -1.00
C PRO A 64 1.80 7.59 -1.20
N VAL A 65 3.05 7.57 -1.65
CA VAL A 65 3.86 8.74 -2.01
C VAL A 65 3.27 9.42 -3.25
N CYS A 66 2.97 8.64 -4.29
CA CYS A 66 2.48 9.14 -5.58
C CYS A 66 1.11 9.81 -5.45
N VAL A 67 0.27 9.32 -4.54
CA VAL A 67 -1.06 9.91 -4.27
C VAL A 67 -1.04 10.98 -3.17
N THR A 68 0.14 11.45 -2.75
CA THR A 68 0.23 12.52 -1.76
C THR A 68 -0.07 13.87 -2.42
N PRO A 69 -1.05 14.64 -1.90
CA PRO A 69 -1.43 15.90 -2.53
C PRO A 69 -0.32 16.96 -2.37
N ASN A 70 -0.15 17.81 -3.38
CA ASN A 70 0.84 18.91 -3.34
C ASN A 70 0.68 19.79 -2.10
N ALA A 71 -0.56 20.06 -1.67
CA ALA A 71 -0.87 20.83 -0.47
C ALA A 71 -0.22 20.25 0.81
N TYR A 72 -0.03 18.93 0.90
CA TYR A 72 0.68 18.32 2.01
C TYR A 72 2.18 18.66 1.99
N LEU A 73 2.81 18.57 0.81
CA LEU A 73 4.21 18.97 0.64
C LEU A 73 4.39 20.48 0.91
N ASP A 74 3.46 21.31 0.47
CA ASP A 74 3.52 22.76 0.71
C ASP A 74 3.47 23.07 2.21
N ARG A 75 2.60 22.38 2.98
CA ARG A 75 2.57 22.46 4.45
C ARG A 75 3.88 22.00 5.09
N ALA A 76 4.44 20.88 4.64
CA ALA A 76 5.72 20.38 5.13
C ALA A 76 6.86 21.38 4.89
N ILE A 77 6.91 21.99 3.69
CA ILE A 77 7.89 23.01 3.33
C ILE A 77 7.72 24.27 4.18
N ALA A 78 6.48 24.72 4.40
CA ALA A 78 6.19 25.87 5.27
C ALA A 78 6.68 25.63 6.71
N LEU A 79 6.46 24.43 7.25
CA LEU A 79 7.01 24.01 8.55
C LEU A 79 8.54 24.02 8.54
N GLY A 80 9.18 23.43 7.53
CA GLY A 80 10.64 23.42 7.42
C GLY A 80 11.25 24.83 7.39
N ARG A 81 10.59 25.78 6.70
CA ARG A 81 10.99 27.20 6.67
C ARG A 81 10.83 27.92 8.01
N SER A 82 9.96 27.44 8.89
CA SER A 82 9.84 27.98 10.26
C SER A 82 10.96 27.51 11.20
N GLY A 83 11.95 26.75 10.71
CA GLY A 83 13.17 26.39 11.44
C GLY A 83 13.14 25.03 12.14
N VAL A 84 12.09 24.23 11.95
CA VAL A 84 12.01 22.84 12.42
C VAL A 84 12.90 21.92 11.58
N VAL A 85 13.18 20.72 12.09
CA VAL A 85 13.83 19.65 11.31
C VAL A 85 12.75 18.74 10.73
N LEU A 86 12.70 18.61 9.41
CA LEU A 86 11.82 17.63 8.76
C LEU A 86 12.53 16.29 8.68
N ALA A 87 11.89 15.23 9.17
CA ALA A 87 12.34 13.86 8.99
C ALA A 87 11.42 13.14 8.00
N THR A 88 11.99 12.48 6.99
CA THR A 88 11.20 11.86 5.91
C THR A 88 11.89 10.61 5.36
N PHE A 89 11.11 9.71 4.76
CA PHE A 89 11.65 8.67 3.90
C PHE A 89 12.26 9.28 2.63
N GLY A 90 13.18 8.56 2.00
CA GLY A 90 13.98 9.08 0.88
C GLY A 90 13.18 9.32 -0.41
N ASP A 91 12.13 8.53 -0.64
CA ASP A 91 11.23 8.65 -1.79
C ASP A 91 10.47 9.99 -1.82
N MET A 92 10.07 10.48 -0.65
CA MET A 92 9.39 11.77 -0.47
C MET A 92 10.25 12.99 -0.85
N LEU A 93 11.59 12.87 -0.92
CA LEU A 93 12.46 14.01 -1.22
C LEU A 93 12.16 14.66 -2.57
N ARG A 94 11.79 13.85 -3.55
CA ARG A 94 11.60 14.27 -4.94
C ARG A 94 10.14 14.56 -5.30
N VAL A 95 9.21 14.32 -4.38
CA VAL A 95 7.79 14.60 -4.62
C VAL A 95 7.61 16.11 -4.82
N PRO A 96 6.97 16.54 -5.91
CA PRO A 96 6.71 17.95 -6.14
C PRO A 96 5.64 18.45 -5.16
N GLY A 97 5.90 19.62 -4.56
CA GLY A 97 4.84 20.51 -4.06
C GLY A 97 4.41 21.48 -5.15
N SER A 98 3.62 22.50 -4.81
CA SER A 98 3.09 23.44 -5.82
C SER A 98 4.17 24.36 -6.41
N SER A 99 5.28 24.61 -5.69
CA SER A 99 6.34 25.52 -6.12
C SER A 99 7.78 25.02 -5.91
N SER A 100 7.95 23.93 -5.17
CA SER A 100 9.26 23.40 -4.78
C SER A 100 9.17 21.92 -4.41
N SER A 101 10.26 21.33 -3.92
CA SER A 101 10.31 19.97 -3.36
C SER A 101 11.20 19.96 -2.12
N LEU A 102 11.09 18.92 -1.29
CA LEU A 102 11.95 18.78 -0.11
C LEU A 102 13.45 18.76 -0.48
N LEU A 103 13.79 18.12 -1.61
CA LEU A 103 15.15 18.13 -2.14
C LEU A 103 15.62 19.55 -2.49
N ARG A 104 14.79 20.34 -3.19
CA ARG A 104 15.13 21.73 -3.57
C ARG A 104 15.24 22.65 -2.37
N GLU A 105 14.40 22.47 -1.36
CA GLU A 105 14.49 23.26 -0.14
C GLU A 105 15.70 22.84 0.71
N ARG A 106 16.07 21.55 0.72
CA ARG A 106 17.29 21.07 1.37
C ARG A 106 18.54 21.71 0.77
N THR A 107 18.63 21.86 -0.55
CA THR A 107 19.77 22.56 -1.19
C THR A 107 19.81 24.05 -0.89
N ARG A 108 18.68 24.64 -0.47
CA ARG A 108 18.57 26.03 0.02
C ARG A 108 18.87 26.17 1.53
N GLY A 109 19.35 25.11 2.18
CA GLY A 109 19.72 25.10 3.59
C GLY A 109 18.60 24.70 4.55
N MET A 110 17.42 24.28 4.05
CA MET A 110 16.37 23.73 4.91
C MET A 110 16.81 22.40 5.53
N ARG A 111 16.55 22.20 6.83
CA ARG A 111 16.93 20.99 7.55
C ARG A 111 15.97 19.85 7.24
N VAL A 112 16.31 19.05 6.23
CA VAL A 112 15.60 17.82 5.86
C VAL A 112 16.50 16.62 6.07
N GLN A 113 16.11 15.75 7.00
CA GLN A 113 16.81 14.52 7.33
C GLN A 113 16.09 13.32 6.70
N VAL A 114 16.85 12.48 6.00
CA VAL A 114 16.35 11.18 5.53
C VAL A 114 16.46 10.17 6.66
N VAL A 115 15.38 9.45 6.92
CA VAL A 115 15.29 8.40 7.93
C VAL A 115 14.76 7.11 7.32
N TYR A 116 15.02 5.98 7.98
CA TYR A 116 14.56 4.65 7.55
C TYR A 116 13.41 4.13 8.41
N SER A 117 13.14 4.77 9.54
CA SER A 117 12.01 4.47 10.40
C SER A 117 11.51 5.72 11.15
N PRO A 118 10.25 5.72 11.63
CA PRO A 118 9.76 6.77 12.52
C PRO A 118 10.56 6.84 13.83
N LEU A 119 11.09 5.72 14.31
CA LEU A 119 11.96 5.67 15.50
C LEU A 119 13.28 6.44 15.29
N ASP A 120 13.84 6.46 14.08
CA ASP A 120 15.02 7.27 13.79
C ASP A 120 14.70 8.77 13.88
N ALA A 121 13.51 9.18 13.44
CA ALA A 121 13.05 10.55 13.62
C ALA A 121 12.83 10.91 15.11
N LEU A 122 12.39 9.94 15.92
CA LEU A 122 12.30 10.12 17.36
C LEU A 122 13.68 10.24 18.00
N ARG A 123 14.66 9.41 17.61
CA ARG A 123 16.06 9.53 18.07
C ARG A 123 16.64 10.89 17.73
N LEU A 124 16.43 11.37 16.51
CA LEU A 124 16.85 12.70 16.08
C LEU A 124 16.27 13.80 16.99
N ALA A 125 15.02 13.67 17.44
CA ALA A 125 14.41 14.62 18.38
C ALA A 125 15.09 14.63 19.75
N GLN A 126 15.79 13.56 20.15
CA GLN A 126 16.53 13.54 21.41
C GLN A 126 17.90 14.21 21.33
N GLU A 127 18.44 14.32 20.12
CA GLU A 127 19.76 14.87 19.83
C GLU A 127 19.73 16.38 19.57
N THR A 128 18.55 17.00 19.58
CA THR A 128 18.36 18.42 19.27
C THR A 128 17.26 19.05 20.10
N ASP A 129 17.43 20.33 20.45
CA ASP A 129 16.37 21.14 21.08
C ASP A 129 15.30 21.62 20.09
N ARG A 130 15.53 21.41 18.79
CA ARG A 130 14.58 21.81 17.73
C ARG A 130 13.39 20.86 17.70
N THR A 131 12.25 21.36 17.24
CA THR A 131 11.13 20.48 16.90
C THR A 131 11.52 19.64 15.68
N VAL A 132 11.32 18.32 15.79
CA VAL A 132 11.46 17.37 14.69
C VAL A 132 10.07 16.94 14.24
N VAL A 133 9.75 17.17 12.97
CA VAL A 133 8.48 16.78 12.35
C VAL A 133 8.72 15.61 11.42
N PHE A 134 8.20 14.43 11.77
CA PHE A 134 8.19 13.28 10.87
C PHE A 134 7.04 13.36 9.88
N LEU A 135 7.34 13.22 8.58
CA LEU A 135 6.35 13.20 7.51
C LEU A 135 5.76 11.79 7.39
N ALA A 136 4.64 11.54 8.06
CA ALA A 136 3.96 10.24 8.06
C ALA A 136 3.08 10.08 6.81
N VAL A 137 3.72 9.65 5.72
CA VAL A 137 3.06 9.25 4.47
C VAL A 137 3.11 7.74 4.34
N GLY A 138 1.98 7.13 4.03
CA GLY A 138 1.90 5.69 3.82
C GLY A 138 0.50 5.13 3.95
N PHE A 139 0.34 3.85 3.65
CA PHE A 139 -0.92 3.13 3.88
C PHE A 139 -0.91 2.47 5.26
N GLU A 140 -1.85 1.55 5.50
CA GLU A 140 -2.05 0.85 6.76
C GLU A 140 -0.82 0.05 7.19
N THR A 141 0.08 -0.30 6.27
CA THR A 141 1.37 -0.96 6.57
C THR A 141 2.32 -0.09 7.39
N THR A 142 2.25 1.23 7.23
CA THR A 142 3.18 2.18 7.85
C THR A 142 2.65 2.77 9.15
N ALA A 143 1.31 2.89 9.26
CA ALA A 143 0.65 3.52 10.40
C ALA A 143 0.98 2.90 11.76
N PRO A 144 1.10 1.56 11.93
CA PRO A 144 1.41 0.96 13.24
C PRO A 144 2.77 1.41 13.79
N ALA A 145 3.80 1.49 12.95
CA ALA A 145 5.12 1.90 13.38
C ALA A 145 5.16 3.39 13.77
N VAL A 146 4.40 4.23 13.06
CA VAL A 146 4.24 5.65 13.42
C VAL A 146 3.47 5.78 14.73
N ALA A 147 2.36 5.07 14.90
CA ALA A 147 1.59 5.05 16.14
C ALA A 147 2.45 4.63 17.34
N ALA A 148 3.16 3.50 17.23
CA ALA A 148 4.07 3.04 18.27
C ALA A 148 5.14 4.08 18.63
N THR A 149 5.66 4.80 17.64
CA THR A 149 6.65 5.86 17.85
C THR A 149 6.06 7.08 18.58
N VAL A 150 4.82 7.47 18.27
CA VAL A 150 4.11 8.53 18.99
C VAL A 150 3.88 8.14 20.45
N LEU A 151 3.44 6.91 20.70
CA LEU A 151 3.26 6.38 22.06
C LEU A 151 4.58 6.31 22.82
N GLU A 152 5.67 5.94 22.15
CA GLU A 152 7.01 5.91 22.74
C GLU A 152 7.52 7.31 23.08
N ALA A 153 7.27 8.30 22.21
CA ALA A 153 7.57 9.70 22.50
C ALA A 153 6.82 10.19 23.74
N ARG A 154 5.53 9.84 23.87
CA ARG A 154 4.72 10.11 25.07
C ARG A 154 5.30 9.43 26.31
N ARG A 155 5.63 8.13 26.22
CA ARG A 155 6.19 7.34 27.33
C ARG A 155 7.51 7.90 27.84
N ARG A 156 8.34 8.45 26.94
CA ARG A 156 9.65 9.02 27.26
C ARG A 156 9.62 10.53 27.55
N ASN A 157 8.44 11.15 27.57
CA ASN A 157 8.27 12.60 27.73
C ASN A 157 9.07 13.43 26.71
N ILE A 158 9.14 12.98 25.45
CA ILE A 158 9.82 13.71 24.37
C ILE A 158 8.85 14.70 23.74
N HIS A 159 8.99 15.98 24.11
CA HIS A 159 8.02 17.02 23.76
C HIS A 159 8.30 17.75 22.46
N ASN A 160 9.43 17.53 21.79
CA ASN A 160 9.80 18.17 20.53
C ASN A 160 9.63 17.26 19.30
N PHE A 161 9.15 16.02 19.48
CA PHE A 161 8.78 15.14 18.37
C PHE A 161 7.32 15.38 17.94
N ARG A 162 7.11 15.56 16.64
CA ARG A 162 5.79 15.79 16.02
C ARG A 162 5.66 14.95 14.76
N VAL A 163 4.41 14.68 14.37
CA VAL A 163 4.11 13.95 13.14
C VAL A 163 3.16 14.79 12.29
N LEU A 164 3.52 14.99 11.02
CA LEU A 164 2.59 15.51 10.01
C LEU A 164 1.98 14.29 9.32
N VAL A 165 0.66 14.12 9.40
CA VAL A 165 -0.02 12.89 8.97
C VAL A 165 -0.63 13.05 7.58
N ALA A 166 -0.32 12.10 6.69
CA ALA A 166 -0.97 11.88 5.40
C ALA A 166 -1.10 10.38 5.10
N HIS A 167 -1.36 9.60 6.15
CA HIS A 167 -1.77 8.22 6.01
C HIS A 167 -3.08 8.12 5.23
N LYS A 168 -3.22 7.05 4.45
CA LYS A 168 -4.40 6.79 3.62
C LYS A 168 -4.87 5.36 3.83
N LEU A 169 -6.14 5.13 3.54
CA LEU A 169 -6.76 3.82 3.61
C LEU A 169 -6.97 3.28 2.19
N ILE A 170 -6.62 2.02 1.98
CA ILE A 170 -6.77 1.35 0.69
C ILE A 170 -8.23 1.01 0.39
N PRO A 171 -9.01 0.36 1.28
CA PRO A 171 -10.38 -0.04 0.94
C PRO A 171 -11.30 1.12 0.52
N PRO A 172 -11.29 2.31 1.18
CA PRO A 172 -12.06 3.46 0.70
C PRO A 172 -11.60 3.97 -0.67
N ALA A 173 -10.30 3.97 -0.95
CA ALA A 173 -9.79 4.35 -2.27
C ALA A 173 -10.26 3.37 -3.36
N MET A 174 -10.35 2.08 -3.05
CA MET A 174 -10.89 1.07 -3.96
C MET A 174 -12.39 1.27 -4.21
N GLN A 175 -13.16 1.64 -3.19
CA GLN A 175 -14.60 1.95 -3.35
C GLN A 175 -14.80 3.14 -4.31
N VAL A 176 -14.04 4.22 -4.13
CA VAL A 176 -14.12 5.39 -5.02
C VAL A 176 -13.81 5.04 -6.48
N LEU A 177 -12.88 4.11 -6.74
CA LEU A 177 -12.59 3.67 -8.11
C LEU A 177 -13.76 2.92 -8.77
N LEU A 178 -14.62 2.27 -7.98
CA LEU A 178 -15.80 1.59 -8.51
C LEU A 178 -16.95 2.56 -8.82
N GLU A 179 -16.91 3.77 -8.29
CA GLU A 179 -17.89 4.82 -8.58
C GLU A 179 -17.60 5.55 -9.90
N ASP A 180 -16.40 5.40 -10.45
CA ASP A 180 -15.99 6.02 -11.70
C ASP A 180 -16.50 5.20 -12.92
N PRO A 181 -17.45 5.73 -13.71
CA PRO A 181 -18.04 5.00 -14.84
C PRO A 181 -17.04 4.71 -15.96
N ASP A 182 -15.92 5.44 -16.03
CA ASP A 182 -14.89 5.24 -17.04
C ASP A 182 -13.91 4.11 -16.65
N VAL A 183 -13.99 3.61 -15.41
CA VAL A 183 -13.08 2.59 -14.88
C VAL A 183 -13.80 1.26 -14.72
N ARG A 184 -13.66 0.39 -15.72
CA ARG A 184 -14.13 -1.00 -15.63
C ARG A 184 -13.20 -1.84 -14.74
N ILE A 185 -13.73 -2.37 -13.63
CA ILE A 185 -13.02 -3.27 -12.71
C ILE A 185 -13.88 -4.50 -12.42
N ASP A 186 -13.43 -5.66 -12.91
CA ASP A 186 -14.05 -6.97 -12.67
C ASP A 186 -13.52 -7.66 -11.41
N GLY A 187 -12.50 -7.11 -10.74
CA GLY A 187 -11.94 -7.70 -9.52
C GLY A 187 -10.66 -7.00 -9.05
N PHE A 188 -10.37 -7.12 -7.75
CA PHE A 188 -9.19 -6.53 -7.15
C PHE A 188 -8.19 -7.57 -6.64
N LEU A 189 -6.94 -7.44 -7.11
CA LEU A 189 -5.79 -8.09 -6.48
C LEU A 189 -5.32 -7.23 -5.31
N CYS A 190 -5.74 -7.61 -4.11
CA CYS A 190 -5.59 -6.81 -2.90
C CYS A 190 -4.15 -6.86 -2.35
N PRO A 191 -3.65 -5.74 -1.79
CA PRO A 191 -2.28 -5.64 -1.29
C PRO A 191 -2.01 -6.58 -0.11
N GLY A 192 -1.06 -7.50 -0.27
CA GLY A 192 -0.72 -8.50 0.75
C GLY A 192 -0.32 -7.88 2.10
N HIS A 193 0.63 -6.94 2.11
CA HIS A 193 1.15 -6.35 3.35
C HIS A 193 0.13 -5.46 4.07
N VAL A 194 -0.71 -4.72 3.33
CA VAL A 194 -1.82 -3.96 3.92
C VAL A 194 -2.77 -4.94 4.60
N SER A 195 -3.08 -6.05 3.94
CA SER A 195 -3.94 -7.11 4.48
C SER A 195 -3.34 -7.84 5.68
N VAL A 196 -2.01 -7.89 5.84
CA VAL A 196 -1.39 -8.36 7.09
C VAL A 196 -1.81 -7.49 8.28
N VAL A 197 -2.00 -6.20 8.07
CA VAL A 197 -2.44 -5.27 9.12
C VAL A 197 -3.95 -5.35 9.32
N ILE A 198 -4.72 -5.18 8.24
CA ILE A 198 -6.16 -4.94 8.35
C ILE A 198 -7.02 -6.21 8.24
N GLY A 199 -6.43 -7.31 7.77
CA GLY A 199 -7.15 -8.56 7.52
C GLY A 199 -7.92 -8.55 6.21
N SER A 200 -8.87 -9.48 6.06
CA SER A 200 -9.75 -9.54 4.88
C SER A 200 -11.06 -8.78 5.06
N GLN A 201 -11.50 -8.61 6.32
CA GLN A 201 -12.79 -8.00 6.64
C GLN A 201 -13.02 -6.62 6.00
N PRO A 202 -12.04 -5.68 5.96
CA PRO A 202 -12.28 -4.35 5.41
C PRO A 202 -12.54 -4.30 3.90
N TYR A 203 -12.20 -5.36 3.16
CA TYR A 203 -12.51 -5.44 1.72
C TYR A 203 -13.91 -5.99 1.44
N ARG A 204 -14.62 -6.46 2.47
CA ARG A 204 -15.90 -7.18 2.33
C ARG A 204 -16.97 -6.35 1.62
N SER A 205 -17.04 -5.05 1.88
CA SER A 205 -18.00 -4.14 1.23
C SER A 205 -17.83 -4.13 -0.29
N LEU A 206 -16.61 -4.29 -0.82
CA LEU A 206 -16.38 -4.36 -2.27
C LEU A 206 -17.06 -5.59 -2.88
N ALA A 207 -17.04 -6.72 -2.16
CA ALA A 207 -17.65 -7.96 -2.61
C ALA A 207 -19.18 -7.95 -2.39
N GLU A 208 -19.63 -7.60 -1.18
CA GLU A 208 -21.04 -7.67 -0.78
C GLU A 208 -21.88 -6.53 -1.37
N ASP A 209 -21.37 -5.30 -1.35
CA ASP A 209 -22.14 -4.11 -1.75
C ASP A 209 -21.93 -3.78 -3.23
N CYS A 210 -20.73 -4.00 -3.76
CA CYS A 210 -20.39 -3.67 -5.15
C CYS A 210 -20.35 -4.88 -6.09
N GLY A 211 -20.44 -6.11 -5.59
CA GLY A 211 -20.36 -7.32 -6.41
C GLY A 211 -18.99 -7.55 -7.07
N VAL A 212 -17.92 -6.95 -6.52
CA VAL A 212 -16.56 -7.02 -7.07
C VAL A 212 -15.70 -7.98 -6.23
N PRO A 213 -15.27 -9.13 -6.78
CA PRO A 213 -14.45 -10.08 -6.04
C PRO A 213 -13.08 -9.51 -5.69
N CYS A 214 -12.55 -9.95 -4.56
CA CYS A 214 -11.25 -9.54 -4.05
C CYS A 214 -10.37 -10.76 -3.77
N ALA A 215 -9.11 -10.72 -4.17
CA ALA A 215 -8.13 -11.76 -3.85
C ALA A 215 -6.89 -11.14 -3.22
N ILE A 216 -6.59 -11.50 -1.97
CA ILE A 216 -5.41 -11.03 -1.26
C ILE A 216 -4.21 -11.91 -1.64
N ALA A 217 -3.24 -11.33 -2.34
CA ALA A 217 -2.09 -12.04 -2.87
C ALA A 217 -0.76 -11.58 -2.25
N GLY A 218 0.20 -12.51 -2.23
CA GLY A 218 1.61 -12.21 -1.95
C GLY A 218 2.28 -11.53 -3.14
N PHE A 219 3.60 -11.39 -3.11
CA PHE A 219 4.34 -10.57 -4.08
C PHE A 219 5.13 -11.38 -5.09
N GLU A 220 5.23 -12.70 -4.92
CA GLU A 220 5.90 -13.54 -5.90
C GLU A 220 4.99 -13.80 -7.10
N PRO A 221 5.54 -14.08 -8.30
CA PRO A 221 4.74 -14.27 -9.51
C PRO A 221 3.65 -15.34 -9.36
N LEU A 222 3.96 -16.48 -8.71
CA LEU A 222 2.95 -17.51 -8.45
C LEU A 222 1.88 -17.07 -7.45
N ASP A 223 2.20 -16.22 -6.47
CA ASP A 223 1.18 -15.68 -5.56
C ASP A 223 0.18 -14.81 -6.30
N MET A 224 0.69 -13.96 -7.19
CA MET A 224 -0.13 -13.04 -7.98
C MET A 224 -0.98 -13.82 -8.99
N LEU A 225 -0.40 -14.78 -9.70
CA LEU A 225 -1.15 -15.67 -10.61
C LEU A 225 -2.21 -16.48 -9.87
N GLN A 226 -1.91 -16.99 -8.67
CA GLN A 226 -2.91 -17.66 -7.86
C GLN A 226 -4.05 -16.73 -7.47
N GLY A 227 -3.78 -15.49 -7.08
CA GLY A 227 -4.82 -14.49 -6.81
C GLY A 227 -5.68 -14.17 -8.03
N ILE A 228 -5.05 -14.00 -9.20
CA ILE A 228 -5.74 -13.78 -10.47
C ILE A 228 -6.62 -14.97 -10.86
N TYR A 229 -6.14 -16.20 -10.67
CA TYR A 229 -6.93 -17.40 -10.88
C TYR A 229 -8.19 -17.42 -9.99
N LEU A 230 -8.07 -17.05 -8.72
CA LEU A 230 -9.21 -16.99 -7.81
C LEU A 230 -10.23 -15.93 -8.25
N LEU A 231 -9.76 -14.76 -8.69
CA LEU A 231 -10.64 -13.71 -9.24
C LEU A 231 -11.37 -14.20 -10.50
N ALA A 232 -10.64 -14.78 -11.46
CA ALA A 232 -11.22 -15.33 -12.69
C ALA A 232 -12.27 -16.40 -12.39
N ARG A 233 -11.99 -17.31 -11.45
CA ARG A 233 -12.92 -18.36 -11.02
C ARG A 233 -14.21 -17.76 -10.46
N GLN A 234 -14.08 -16.80 -9.55
CA GLN A 234 -15.25 -16.14 -8.96
C GLN A 234 -16.11 -15.46 -10.02
N ARG A 235 -15.49 -14.78 -11.00
CA ARG A 235 -16.24 -14.14 -12.10
C ARG A 235 -16.96 -15.12 -13.01
N VAL A 236 -16.29 -16.21 -13.39
CA VAL A 236 -16.92 -17.29 -14.20
C VAL A 236 -18.07 -17.96 -13.45
N GLU A 237 -17.96 -18.11 -12.14
CA GLU A 237 -19.00 -18.70 -11.28
C GLU A 237 -20.10 -17.71 -10.86
N GLY A 238 -20.00 -16.42 -11.24
CA GLY A 238 -20.95 -15.39 -10.82
C GLY A 238 -20.92 -15.09 -9.32
N ARG A 239 -19.78 -15.31 -8.64
CA ARG A 239 -19.59 -15.06 -7.21
C ARG A 239 -18.72 -13.82 -6.97
N ALA A 240 -18.91 -13.19 -5.80
CA ALA A 240 -18.06 -12.12 -5.32
C ALA A 240 -17.79 -12.30 -3.81
N GLU A 241 -16.55 -12.63 -3.49
CA GLU A 241 -16.05 -12.89 -2.14
C GLU A 241 -14.64 -12.32 -1.96
N VAL A 242 -14.20 -12.20 -0.70
CA VAL A 242 -12.81 -11.85 -0.36
C VAL A 242 -12.03 -13.12 -0.04
N GLU A 243 -11.22 -13.59 -1.00
CA GLU A 243 -10.40 -14.79 -0.83
C GLU A 243 -8.96 -14.44 -0.41
N ILE A 244 -8.42 -15.18 0.57
CA ILE A 244 -7.03 -15.05 1.00
C ILE A 244 -6.18 -16.11 0.28
N ALA A 245 -5.46 -15.70 -0.77
CA ALA A 245 -4.42 -16.51 -1.40
C ALA A 245 -3.12 -16.48 -0.56
N TYR A 246 -2.82 -15.34 0.07
CA TYR A 246 -1.60 -15.14 0.85
C TYR A 246 -1.69 -15.66 2.31
N ARG A 247 -2.17 -16.90 2.49
CA ARG A 247 -2.48 -17.49 3.81
C ARG A 247 -1.27 -17.64 4.72
N ARG A 248 -0.05 -17.65 4.16
CA ARG A 248 1.19 -17.74 4.95
C ARG A 248 1.50 -16.48 5.76
N ALA A 249 0.90 -15.35 5.43
CA ALA A 249 1.13 -14.08 6.13
C ALA A 249 -0.16 -13.40 6.61
N VAL A 250 -1.26 -13.55 5.88
CA VAL A 250 -2.52 -12.86 6.14
C VAL A 250 -3.49 -13.75 6.90
N ARG A 251 -4.04 -13.21 7.99
CA ARG A 251 -5.16 -13.80 8.74
C ARG A 251 -6.44 -13.00 8.48
N PRO A 252 -7.64 -13.62 8.54
CA PRO A 252 -8.89 -12.90 8.33
C PRO A 252 -9.06 -11.66 9.23
N GLU A 253 -8.66 -11.77 10.50
CA GLU A 253 -8.73 -10.70 11.50
C GLU A 253 -7.62 -9.65 11.38
N GLY A 254 -6.61 -9.90 10.55
CA GLY A 254 -5.41 -9.05 10.42
C GLY A 254 -4.52 -9.10 11.66
N ASN A 255 -3.77 -8.02 11.89
CA ASN A 255 -2.94 -7.87 13.07
C ASN A 255 -3.67 -7.01 14.11
N THR A 256 -4.35 -7.68 15.04
CA THR A 256 -5.14 -7.03 16.09
C THR A 256 -4.32 -6.08 16.98
N LYS A 257 -3.03 -6.38 17.22
CA LYS A 257 -2.14 -5.49 17.98
C LYS A 257 -1.81 -4.22 17.19
N ALA A 258 -1.52 -4.36 15.90
CA ALA A 258 -1.25 -3.23 15.02
C ALA A 258 -2.47 -2.30 14.89
N ARG A 259 -3.67 -2.89 14.74
CA ARG A 259 -4.93 -2.13 14.67
C ARG A 259 -5.19 -1.33 15.96
N ARG A 260 -5.01 -1.94 17.13
CA ARG A 260 -5.15 -1.24 18.42
C ARG A 260 -4.21 -0.03 18.54
N LEU A 261 -2.97 -0.15 18.07
CA LEU A 261 -2.03 0.97 18.05
C LEU A 261 -2.51 2.10 17.14
N ILE A 262 -3.01 1.76 15.95
CA ILE A 262 -3.58 2.74 15.01
C ILE A 262 -4.76 3.46 15.68
N ASP A 263 -5.70 2.71 16.26
CA ASP A 263 -6.92 3.24 16.87
C ASP A 263 -6.65 4.11 18.11
N GLU A 264 -5.54 3.87 18.83
CA GLU A 264 -5.14 4.69 19.98
C GLU A 264 -4.60 6.07 19.54
N VAL A 265 -3.98 6.16 18.36
CA VAL A 265 -3.23 7.35 17.93
C VAL A 265 -3.94 8.15 16.83
N PHE A 266 -4.65 7.47 15.95
CA PHE A 266 -5.21 8.07 14.73
C PHE A 266 -6.74 8.01 14.71
N LYS A 267 -7.33 8.93 13.94
CA LYS A 267 -8.74 8.97 13.63
C LYS A 267 -8.92 9.07 12.12
N VAL A 268 -9.86 8.32 11.57
CA VAL A 268 -10.28 8.45 10.15
C VAL A 268 -11.01 9.78 9.97
N VAL A 269 -10.66 10.52 8.91
CA VAL A 269 -11.20 11.84 8.57
C VAL A 269 -11.72 11.88 7.14
#